data_AF-A0A1G9EYQ7-F1
#
_entry.id   AF-A0A1G9EYQ7-F1
#
_cell.length_a   1.000
_cell.length_b   1.000
_cell.length_c   1.000
_cell.angle_alpha   90.00
_cell.angle_beta   90.00
_cell.angle_gamma   90.00
#
_symmetry.space_group_name_H-M   'P 1'
#
loop_
_entity.id
_entity.type
_entity.pdbx_description
1 polymer ?
#
loop_
_entity_poly.entity_id
_entity_poly.type
_entity_poly.pdbx_seq_one_letter_code
_entity_poly.pdbx_strand_id
1 'polypeptide(L)'
;MLKFLKPVVLVAFLASAAFTGCKQQEIVVEKIDETPNVDILTLRKYFANRINVEVDDLKYDEKTQQFSLRGVDQVSLEKLTRFYLNSQAK
;
A
#
# COMPACT_ATOMS: atom_id res chain seq x y z
N MET A 1 41.01 -22.03 -62.47
CA MET A 1 39.70 -21.42 -62.78
C MET A 1 38.84 -21.46 -61.54
N LEU A 2 38.82 -20.37 -60.78
CA LEU A 2 38.03 -20.24 -59.54
C LEU A 2 36.61 -19.80 -59.92
N LYS A 3 35.62 -20.66 -59.72
CA LYS A 3 34.20 -20.32 -59.91
C LYS A 3 33.58 -19.97 -58.55
N PHE A 4 33.30 -18.68 -58.40
CA PHE A 4 32.50 -18.09 -57.33
C PHE A 4 31.08 -18.67 -57.33
N LEU A 5 30.59 -19.14 -56.18
CA LEU A 5 29.16 -19.39 -56.01
C LEU A 5 28.70 -19.05 -54.58
N LYS A 6 27.90 -17.97 -54.52
CA LYS A 6 26.87 -17.61 -53.52
C LYS A 6 27.32 -16.95 -52.20
N PRO A 7 27.00 -15.66 -51.99
CA PRO A 7 26.99 -15.07 -50.66
C PRO A 7 25.72 -15.51 -49.91
N VAL A 8 25.91 -16.18 -48.77
CA VAL A 8 24.85 -16.39 -47.77
C VAL A 8 24.56 -15.04 -47.14
N VAL A 9 23.39 -14.49 -47.46
CA VAL A 9 22.79 -13.33 -46.80
C VAL A 9 22.48 -13.74 -45.37
N LEU A 10 23.33 -13.37 -44.41
CA LEU A 10 23.01 -13.47 -42.99
C LEU A 10 22.70 -12.07 -42.48
N VAL A 11 21.42 -11.70 -42.56
CA VAL A 11 20.85 -10.54 -41.87
C VAL A 11 20.86 -10.87 -40.37
N ALA A 12 21.89 -10.44 -39.65
CA ALA A 12 21.90 -10.46 -38.20
C ALA A 12 21.03 -9.31 -37.69
N PHE A 13 19.74 -9.61 -37.53
CA PHE A 13 18.73 -8.72 -36.98
C PHE A 13 19.00 -8.50 -35.48
N LEU A 14 18.85 -7.25 -35.07
CA LEU A 14 19.09 -6.74 -33.73
C LEU A 14 18.30 -7.49 -32.64
N ALA A 15 18.97 -7.78 -31.52
CA ALA A 15 18.32 -8.04 -30.24
C ALA A 15 18.98 -7.17 -29.15
N SER A 16 18.63 -5.90 -29.16
CA SER A 16 18.79 -5.00 -28.03
C SER A 16 17.78 -5.37 -26.94
N ALA A 17 18.26 -5.88 -25.81
CA ALA A 17 17.55 -5.81 -24.55
C ALA A 17 18.54 -5.32 -23.49
N ALA A 18 18.66 -4.00 -23.40
CA ALA A 18 19.36 -3.36 -22.31
C ALA A 18 18.59 -3.65 -21.01
N PHE A 19 19.10 -4.60 -20.21
CA PHE A 19 18.70 -4.76 -18.82
C PHE A 19 19.21 -3.55 -18.04
N THR A 20 18.52 -2.42 -18.16
CA THR A 20 18.64 -1.34 -17.20
C THR A 20 17.93 -1.81 -15.94
N GLY A 21 18.71 -2.39 -15.03
CA GLY A 21 18.22 -2.75 -13.71
C GLY A 21 17.61 -1.51 -13.06
N CYS A 22 16.30 -1.55 -12.84
CA CYS A 22 15.62 -0.62 -11.95
C CYS A 22 16.28 -0.76 -10.58
N LYS A 23 17.20 0.16 -10.27
CA LYS A 23 17.73 0.32 -8.92
C LYS A 23 16.54 0.74 -8.07
N GLN A 24 15.93 -0.22 -7.37
CA GLN A 24 14.82 0.02 -6.47
C GLN A 24 15.35 0.92 -5.35
N GLN A 25 15.08 2.21 -5.52
CA GLN A 25 15.42 3.24 -4.55
C GLN A 25 14.48 2.99 -3.37
N GLU A 26 15.03 2.42 -2.30
CA GLU A 26 14.34 2.22 -1.05
C GLU A 26 14.02 3.61 -0.51
N ILE A 27 12.79 4.07 -0.77
CA ILE A 27 12.27 5.31 -0.19
C ILE A 27 12.17 5.02 1.31
N VAL A 28 13.15 5.50 2.07
CA VAL A 28 13.03 5.64 3.53
C VAL A 28 11.94 6.67 3.74
N VAL A 29 10.71 6.21 3.87
CA VAL A 29 9.59 7.04 4.31
C VAL A 29 9.87 7.34 5.77
N GLU A 30 10.48 8.49 6.02
CA GLU A 30 10.57 9.08 7.35
C GLU A 30 9.13 9.28 7.84
N LYS A 31 8.66 8.35 8.65
CA LYS A 31 7.33 8.38 9.28
C LYS A 31 7.34 9.54 10.27
N ILE A 32 6.99 10.73 9.80
CA ILE A 32 6.62 11.83 10.69
C ILE A 32 5.24 11.48 11.23
N ASP A 33 5.21 10.61 12.24
CA ASP A 33 3.99 10.14 12.91
C ASP A 33 3.71 11.05 14.12
N GLU A 34 3.37 12.30 13.84
CA GLU A 34 2.55 13.10 14.78
C GLU A 34 1.08 12.88 14.42
N THR A 35 0.63 11.62 14.37
CA THR A 35 -0.80 11.36 14.38
C THR A 35 -1.34 11.86 15.72
N PRO A 36 -2.34 12.76 15.74
CA PRO A 36 -2.93 13.23 16.98
C PRO A 36 -3.32 12.03 17.84
N ASN A 37 -2.95 12.05 19.11
CA ASN A 37 -3.23 10.96 20.05
C ASN A 37 -4.73 10.96 20.38
N VAL A 38 -5.52 10.37 19.49
CA VAL A 38 -6.94 10.12 19.68
C VAL A 38 -7.09 8.78 20.38
N ASP A 39 -7.80 8.79 21.49
CA ASP A 39 -8.08 7.59 22.27
C ASP A 39 -8.77 6.49 21.44
N ILE A 40 -8.34 5.24 21.61
CA ILE A 40 -8.83 4.09 20.85
C ILE A 40 -10.33 3.88 21.06
N LEU A 41 -10.84 4.07 22.28
CA LEU A 41 -12.28 3.93 22.55
C LEU A 41 -13.08 4.99 21.79
N THR A 42 -12.57 6.21 21.67
CA THR A 42 -13.16 7.27 20.86
C THR A 42 -13.24 6.87 19.38
N LEU A 43 -12.15 6.32 18.83
CA LEU A 43 -12.13 5.83 17.46
C LEU A 43 -13.05 4.63 17.24
N ARG A 44 -13.13 3.69 18.19
CA ARG A 44 -14.09 2.56 18.14
C ARG A 44 -15.53 3.05 18.11
N LYS A 45 -15.89 4.01 18.97
CA LYS A 45 -17.23 4.63 19.00
C LYS A 45 -17.56 5.34 17.69
N TYR A 46 -16.62 6.14 17.19
CA TYR A 46 -16.77 6.80 15.89
C TYR A 46 -17.00 5.79 14.78
N PHE A 47 -16.19 4.73 14.72
CA PHE A 47 -16.31 3.72 13.68
C PHE A 47 -17.62 2.93 13.79
N ALA A 48 -17.99 2.50 14.99
CA ALA A 48 -19.24 1.80 15.28
C ALA A 48 -20.45 2.59 14.79
N ASN A 49 -20.51 3.88 15.11
CA ASN A 49 -21.57 4.78 14.67
C ASN A 49 -21.63 4.93 13.14
N ARG A 50 -20.48 4.95 12.46
CA ARG A 50 -20.41 5.11 11.00
C ARG A 50 -20.91 3.90 10.23
N ILE A 51 -20.76 2.70 10.79
CA ILE A 51 -21.18 1.45 10.14
C ILE A 51 -22.41 0.81 10.81
N ASN A 52 -23.03 1.51 11.77
CA ASN A 52 -24.22 1.09 12.51
C ASN A 52 -24.08 -0.30 13.16
N VAL A 53 -23.00 -0.49 13.91
CA VAL A 53 -22.75 -1.70 14.73
C VAL A 53 -22.52 -1.31 16.17
N GLU A 54 -22.56 -2.29 17.08
CA GLU A 54 -22.19 -2.08 18.47
C GLU A 54 -20.67 -1.92 18.63
N VAL A 55 -20.24 -1.12 19.60
CA VAL A 55 -18.81 -0.89 19.87
C VAL A 55 -18.09 -2.18 20.26
N ASP A 56 -18.79 -3.08 20.95
CA ASP A 56 -18.24 -4.36 21.44
C ASP A 56 -17.99 -5.38 20.32
N ASP A 57 -18.63 -5.20 19.16
CA ASP A 57 -18.35 -6.00 17.96
C ASP A 57 -17.03 -5.62 17.28
N LEU A 58 -16.49 -4.43 17.60
CA LEU A 58 -15.22 -3.93 17.08
C LEU A 58 -14.08 -4.25 18.03
N LYS A 59 -13.00 -4.83 17.49
CA LYS A 59 -11.75 -5.08 18.22
C LYS A 59 -10.62 -4.27 17.62
N TYR A 60 -9.76 -3.75 18.48
CA TYR A 60 -8.50 -3.14 18.06
C TYR A 60 -7.36 -4.11 18.35
N ASP A 61 -6.50 -4.34 17.36
CA ASP A 61 -5.27 -5.12 17.51
C ASP A 61 -4.07 -4.16 17.57
N GLU A 62 -3.38 -4.13 18.71
CA GLU A 62 -2.21 -3.27 18.94
C GLU A 62 -1.01 -3.64 18.07
N LYS A 63 -0.87 -4.92 17.69
CA LYS A 63 0.26 -5.41 16.90
C LYS A 63 0.13 -5.01 15.45
N THR A 64 -1.07 -5.12 14.89
CA THR A 64 -1.33 -4.77 13.49
C THR A 64 -1.83 -3.34 13.32
N GLN A 65 -2.18 -2.67 14.42
CA GLN A 65 -2.79 -1.35 14.46
C GLN A 65 -4.07 -1.27 13.62
N GLN A 66 -4.90 -2.32 13.68
CA GLN A 66 -6.14 -2.42 12.90
C GLN A 66 -7.38 -2.57 13.78
N PHE A 67 -8.48 -2.03 13.27
CA PHE A 67 -9.83 -2.23 13.78
C PHE A 67 -10.47 -3.34 12.95
N SER A 68 -10.91 -4.39 13.63
CA SER A 68 -11.59 -5.54 13.04
C SER A 68 -13.04 -5.62 13.48
N LEU A 69 -13.88 -6.12 12.60
CA LEU A 69 -15.27 -6.45 12.87
C LEU A 69 -15.42 -7.96 12.74
N ARG A 70 -15.82 -8.63 13.82
CA ARG A 70 -15.99 -10.10 13.85
C ARG A 70 -14.75 -10.87 13.34
N GLY A 71 -13.57 -10.38 13.69
CA GLY A 71 -12.29 -11.01 13.33
C GLY A 71 -11.79 -10.71 11.92
N VAL A 72 -12.49 -9.85 11.17
CA VAL A 72 -12.04 -9.39 9.85
C VAL A 72 -11.56 -7.95 9.95
N ASP A 73 -10.30 -7.71 9.60
CA ASP A 73 -9.69 -6.38 9.53
C ASP A 73 -10.45 -5.45 8.58
N GLN A 74 -10.74 -4.22 9.04
CA GLN A 74 -11.53 -3.25 8.27
C GLN A 74 -10.73 -1.99 7.95
N VAL A 75 -10.07 -1.42 8.96
CA VAL A 75 -9.42 -0.11 8.84
C VAL A 75 -8.26 0.00 9.82
N SER A 76 -7.15 0.60 9.38
CA SER A 76 -6.01 0.88 10.26
C SER A 76 -6.29 2.08 11.18
N LEU A 77 -5.57 2.14 12.29
CA LEU A 77 -5.59 3.26 13.24
C LEU A 77 -5.35 4.59 12.54
N GLU A 78 -4.26 4.70 11.78
CA GLU A 78 -3.90 5.90 11.04
C GLU A 78 -5.04 6.41 10.15
N LYS A 79 -5.66 5.51 9.38
CA LYS A 79 -6.74 5.84 8.45
C LYS A 79 -8.00 6.28 9.18
N LEU A 80 -8.37 5.58 10.25
CA LEU A 80 -9.54 5.91 11.05
C LEU A 80 -9.36 7.23 11.81
N THR A 81 -8.17 7.49 12.35
CA THR A 81 -7.82 8.77 12.97
C THR A 81 -7.96 9.91 11.98
N ARG A 82 -7.47 9.77 10.74
CA ARG A 82 -7.66 10.79 9.70
C ARG A 82 -9.14 11.04 9.41
N PHE A 83 -9.95 9.99 9.30
CA PHE A 83 -11.40 10.13 9.07
C PHE A 83 -12.09 10.85 10.23
N TYR A 84 -11.72 10.52 11.46
CA TYR A 84 -12.21 11.19 12.65
C TYR A 84 -11.86 12.67 12.64
N LEU A 85 -10.58 13.04 12.50
CA LEU A 85 -10.14 14.44 12.50
C LEU A 85 -10.80 15.26 11.38
N ASN A 86 -10.89 14.69 10.18
CA ASN A 86 -11.58 15.32 9.05
C ASN A 86 -13.08 15.52 9.31
N SER A 87 -13.71 14.69 10.14
CA SER A 87 -15.12 14.85 10.54
C SER A 87 -15.32 15.92 11.61
N GLN A 88 -14.30 16.22 12.43
CA GLN A 88 -14.35 17.27 13.45
C GLN A 88 -14.10 18.67 12.87
N ALA A 89 -13.42 18.75 11.73
CA ALA A 89 -13.11 20.00 11.04
C ALA A 89 -14.28 20.57 10.21
N LYS A 90 -15.41 19.86 10.15
CA LYS A 90 -16.64 20.28 9.44
C LYS A 90 -17.68 20.73 10.45
#